data_AF-A0A8X8D6A7-F1
#
_entry.id   AF-A0A8X8D6A7-F1
#
_cell.length_a   1.000
_cell.length_b   1.000
_cell.length_c   1.000
_cell.angle_alpha   90.00
_cell.angle_beta   90.00
_cell.angle_gamma   90.00
#
_symmetry.space_group_name_H-M   'P 1'
#
loop_
_entity.id
_entity.type
_entity.pdbx_description
1 polymer ?
#
loop_
_entity_poly.entity_id
_entity_poly.type
_entity_poly.pdbx_seq_one_letter_code
_entity_poly.pdbx_strand_id
1 'polypeptide(L)'
;MLHDCEHLREESQAMEYLQDLIVYIRFSTPLWSTLISGAFVLISLSLSFYLLFEHLSAYKNPEEQKFLIGVILMVPFYAVESFVSLLDPSISVDIEILRDCYESFAMYCFGRYLVACLGGEERTIEFLKREGRSSSKAPLLEHSHERGTIKHPFPMNYVLKPWRLGQWFYQVVKFGIVQYMLIKSLTAVLAVILEAFGVYCEGDFKLRCG
;
A
#
# COMPACT_ATOMS: atom_id res chain seq x y z
N MET A 1 -38.26 6.89 -30.95
CA MET A 1 -37.68 5.73 -30.24
C MET A 1 -36.19 5.52 -30.55
N LEU A 2 -35.76 5.09 -31.73
CA LEU A 2 -34.32 5.01 -32.05
C LEU A 2 -33.65 6.40 -32.09
N HIS A 3 -34.37 7.39 -32.62
CA HIS A 3 -33.94 8.80 -32.70
C HIS A 3 -33.92 9.53 -31.33
N ASP A 4 -34.64 9.02 -30.32
CA ASP A 4 -34.62 9.57 -28.95
C ASP A 4 -33.47 8.99 -28.12
N CYS A 5 -33.04 7.75 -28.44
CA CYS A 5 -31.92 7.09 -27.78
C CYS A 5 -30.56 7.66 -28.20
N GLU A 6 -30.41 8.10 -29.46
CA GLU A 6 -29.20 8.81 -29.91
C GLU A 6 -29.09 10.19 -29.28
N HIS A 7 -30.20 10.91 -29.13
CA HIS A 7 -30.24 12.23 -28.51
C HIS A 7 -29.93 12.19 -27.00
N LEU A 8 -30.43 11.18 -26.27
CA LEU A 8 -30.08 10.93 -24.86
C LEU A 8 -28.62 10.49 -24.67
N ARG A 9 -28.02 9.83 -25.68
CA ARG A 9 -26.61 9.43 -25.66
C ARG A 9 -25.68 10.63 -25.93
N GLU A 10 -26.05 11.52 -26.84
CA GLU A 10 -25.33 12.78 -27.09
C GLU A 10 -25.42 13.75 -25.91
N GLU A 11 -26.57 13.84 -25.23
CA GLU A 11 -26.73 14.65 -24.00
C GLU A 11 -25.92 14.07 -22.82
N SER A 12 -25.85 12.74 -22.69
CA SER A 12 -25.01 12.07 -21.68
C SER A 12 -23.52 12.27 -21.96
N GLN A 13 -23.08 12.19 -23.23
CA GLN A 13 -21.70 12.48 -23.62
C GLN A 13 -21.37 13.97 -23.42
N ALA A 14 -22.27 14.88 -23.81
CA ALA A 14 -22.06 16.32 -23.65
C ALA A 14 -21.94 16.71 -22.18
N MET A 15 -22.73 16.11 -21.29
CA MET A 15 -22.61 16.28 -19.84
C MET A 15 -21.28 15.76 -19.28
N GLU A 16 -20.79 14.61 -19.78
CA GLU A 16 -19.49 14.03 -19.41
C GLU A 16 -18.33 14.92 -19.85
N TYR A 17 -18.36 15.40 -21.11
CA TYR A 17 -17.39 16.38 -21.59
C TYR A 17 -17.46 17.69 -20.79
N LEU A 18 -18.66 18.22 -20.51
CA LEU A 18 -18.79 19.49 -19.80
C LEU A 18 -18.30 19.36 -18.33
N GLN A 19 -18.46 18.19 -17.72
CA GLN A 19 -17.88 17.84 -16.42
C GLN A 19 -16.34 17.80 -16.48
N ASP A 20 -15.77 17.10 -17.47
CA ASP A 20 -14.31 17.04 -17.70
C ASP A 20 -13.71 18.42 -17.96
N LEU A 21 -14.43 19.26 -18.71
CA LEU A 21 -14.04 20.63 -19.04
C LEU A 21 -14.08 21.54 -17.80
N ILE A 22 -15.09 21.39 -16.93
CA ILE A 22 -15.18 22.13 -15.66
C ILE A 22 -14.07 21.69 -14.68
N VAL A 23 -13.77 20.40 -14.62
CA VAL A 23 -12.65 19.87 -13.83
C VAL A 23 -11.32 20.42 -14.36
N TYR A 24 -11.10 20.37 -15.67
CA TYR A 24 -9.89 20.89 -16.33
C TYR A 24 -9.70 22.40 -16.12
N ILE A 25 -10.78 23.19 -16.23
CA ILE A 25 -10.75 24.64 -15.99
C ILE A 25 -10.50 24.97 -14.51
N ARG A 26 -11.05 24.17 -13.57
CA ARG A 26 -10.88 24.37 -12.12
C ARG A 26 -9.49 23.95 -11.61
N PHE A 27 -8.86 23.00 -12.29
CA PHE A 27 -7.56 22.43 -11.97
C PHE A 27 -6.43 22.91 -12.90
N SER A 28 -6.53 24.12 -13.48
CA SER A 28 -5.41 24.74 -14.20
C SER A 28 -4.24 24.95 -13.24
N THR A 29 -3.42 23.91 -13.06
CA THR A 29 -2.32 23.92 -12.10
C THR A 29 -1.36 25.02 -12.48
N PRO A 30 -0.96 25.89 -11.53
CA PRO A 30 -0.01 26.94 -11.84
C PRO A 30 1.29 26.31 -12.36
N LEU A 31 1.81 26.82 -13.47
CA LEU A 31 3.01 26.30 -14.14
C LEU A 31 4.17 26.02 -13.17
N TRP A 32 4.35 26.89 -12.18
CA TRP A 32 5.35 26.75 -11.12
C TRP A 32 5.21 25.47 -10.30
N SER A 33 3.98 25.02 -10.00
CA SER A 33 3.70 23.79 -9.26
C SER A 33 4.11 22.56 -10.08
N THR A 34 3.75 22.52 -11.36
CA THR A 34 4.13 21.42 -12.27
C THR A 34 5.65 21.34 -12.45
N LEU A 35 6.34 22.49 -12.56
CA LEU A 35 7.80 22.54 -12.69
C LEU A 35 8.50 22.03 -11.41
N ILE A 36 8.05 22.48 -10.24
CA ILE A 36 8.61 22.03 -8.96
C ILE A 36 8.36 20.53 -8.78
N SER A 37 7.11 20.08 -8.95
CA SER A 37 6.74 18.67 -8.83
C SER A 37 7.56 17.80 -9.78
N GLY A 38 7.66 18.19 -11.05
CA GLY A 38 8.46 17.47 -12.05
C GLY A 38 9.93 17.35 -11.68
N ALA A 39 10.55 18.39 -11.12
CA ALA A 39 11.94 18.33 -10.65
C ALA A 39 12.13 17.31 -9.51
N PHE A 40 11.24 17.29 -8.52
CA PHE A 40 11.29 16.32 -7.42
C PHE A 40 11.05 14.88 -7.89
N VAL A 41 10.12 14.68 -8.83
CA VAL A 41 9.84 13.38 -9.44
C VAL A 41 11.07 12.87 -10.19
N LEU A 42 11.73 13.71 -10.98
CA LEU A 42 12.96 13.34 -11.68
C LEU A 42 14.08 12.93 -10.72
N ILE A 43 14.27 13.65 -9.61
CA ILE A 43 15.25 13.30 -8.58
C ILE A 43 14.89 11.94 -7.95
N SER A 44 13.63 11.76 -7.57
CA SER A 44 13.13 10.52 -6.95
C SER A 44 13.30 9.31 -7.87
N LEU A 45 12.94 9.45 -9.15
CA LEU A 45 13.14 8.40 -10.16
C LEU A 45 14.62 8.09 -10.33
N SER A 46 15.47 9.10 -10.46
CA SER A 46 16.91 8.91 -10.65
C SER A 46 17.55 8.15 -9.48
N LEU A 47 17.23 8.53 -8.24
CA LEU A 47 17.71 7.84 -7.03
C LEU A 47 17.16 6.41 -6.94
N SER A 48 15.89 6.21 -7.26
CA SER A 48 15.25 4.88 -7.25
C SER A 48 15.89 3.95 -8.28
N PHE A 49 16.14 4.44 -9.50
CA PHE A 49 16.85 3.68 -10.52
C PHE A 49 18.29 3.36 -10.10
N TYR A 50 19.01 4.31 -9.52
CA TYR A 50 20.36 4.07 -9.01
C TYR A 50 20.39 2.94 -7.97
N LEU A 51 19.50 2.99 -6.97
CA LEU A 51 19.37 1.95 -5.93
C LEU A 51 19.02 0.59 -6.55
N LEU A 52 18.09 0.58 -7.51
CA LEU A 52 17.69 -0.63 -8.20
C LEU A 52 18.84 -1.24 -9.01
N PHE A 53 19.63 -0.41 -9.70
CA PHE A 53 20.83 -0.84 -10.43
C PHE A 53 21.92 -1.37 -9.49
N GLU A 54 22.17 -0.70 -8.36
CA GLU A 54 23.16 -1.15 -7.38
C GLU A 54 22.82 -2.53 -6.84
N HIS A 55 21.56 -2.72 -6.43
CA HIS A 55 21.08 -4.02 -5.99
C HIS A 55 21.22 -5.04 -7.14
N LEU A 56 20.67 -4.76 -8.32
CA LEU A 56 20.76 -5.67 -9.48
C LEU A 56 22.19 -6.01 -9.90
N SER A 57 23.15 -5.10 -9.72
CA SER A 57 24.57 -5.36 -10.01
C SER A 57 25.23 -6.24 -8.96
N ALA A 58 24.75 -6.22 -7.71
CA ALA A 58 25.24 -7.05 -6.62
C ALA A 58 24.41 -8.34 -6.43
N TYR A 59 23.89 -8.91 -7.53
CA TYR A 59 22.96 -10.05 -7.54
C TYR A 59 23.59 -11.37 -7.06
N LYS A 60 23.75 -11.51 -5.74
CA LYS A 60 24.30 -12.73 -5.12
C LYS A 60 23.23 -13.72 -4.68
N ASN A 61 22.08 -13.24 -4.21
CA ASN A 61 20.99 -14.07 -3.66
C ASN A 61 19.65 -13.78 -4.37
N PRO A 62 19.26 -14.56 -5.40
CA PRO A 62 18.03 -14.32 -6.16
C PRO A 62 16.75 -14.35 -5.33
N GLU A 63 16.72 -15.23 -4.31
CA GLU A 63 15.57 -15.43 -3.43
C GLU A 63 15.22 -14.18 -2.61
N GLU A 64 16.23 -13.48 -2.08
CA GLU A 64 16.07 -12.28 -1.25
C GLU A 64 15.76 -11.06 -2.12
N GLN A 65 16.48 -10.96 -3.23
CA GLN A 65 16.56 -9.71 -3.98
C GLN A 65 15.32 -9.42 -4.84
N LYS A 66 14.65 -10.47 -5.35
CA LYS A 66 13.38 -10.30 -6.08
C LYS A 66 12.31 -9.59 -5.24
N PHE A 67 12.26 -9.87 -3.94
CA PHE A 67 11.33 -9.24 -3.02
C PHE A 67 11.76 -7.82 -2.65
N LEU A 68 13.06 -7.59 -2.48
CA LEU A 68 13.59 -6.25 -2.22
C LEU A 68 13.31 -5.27 -3.37
N ILE A 69 13.45 -5.73 -4.62
CA ILE A 69 13.15 -4.91 -5.81
C ILE A 69 11.68 -4.48 -5.80
N GLY A 70 10.75 -5.37 -5.43
CA GLY A 70 9.34 -5.03 -5.29
C GLY A 70 9.07 -3.95 -4.23
N VAL A 71 9.86 -3.91 -3.15
CA VAL A 71 9.73 -2.85 -2.14
C VAL A 71 10.32 -1.52 -2.65
N ILE A 72 11.48 -1.54 -3.30
CA ILE A 72 12.14 -0.33 -3.82
C ILE A 72 11.31 0.33 -4.93
N LEU A 73 10.65 -0.47 -5.78
CA LEU A 73 9.78 0.02 -6.85
C LEU A 73 8.53 0.77 -6.35
N MET A 74 8.27 0.79 -5.04
CA MET A 74 7.23 1.63 -4.45
C MET A 74 7.53 3.13 -4.65
N VAL A 75 8.75 3.58 -4.38
CA VAL A 75 9.13 4.99 -4.48
C VAL A 75 8.90 5.60 -5.89
N PRO A 76 9.39 4.99 -6.99
CA PRO A 76 9.17 5.55 -8.32
C PRO A 76 7.70 5.46 -8.75
N PHE A 77 6.97 4.43 -8.33
CA PHE A 77 5.56 4.26 -8.63
C PHE A 77 4.71 5.39 -8.01
N TYR A 78 4.93 5.70 -6.72
CA TYR A 78 4.26 6.80 -6.04
C TYR A 78 4.66 8.17 -6.62
N ALA A 79 5.93 8.36 -6.99
CA ALA A 79 6.37 9.62 -7.61
C ALA A 79 5.66 9.88 -8.95
N VAL A 80 5.50 8.85 -9.79
CA VAL A 80 4.79 8.97 -11.07
C VAL A 80 3.31 9.17 -10.85
N GLU A 81 2.69 8.39 -9.96
CA GLU A 81 1.27 8.52 -9.61
C GLU A 81 0.92 9.93 -9.15
N SER A 82 1.70 10.48 -8.21
CA SER A 82 1.45 11.81 -7.66
C SER A 82 1.65 12.92 -8.71
N PHE A 83 2.52 12.69 -9.70
CA PHE A 83 2.68 13.60 -10.83
C PHE A 83 1.53 13.51 -11.83
N VAL A 84 1.05 12.29 -12.13
CA VAL A 84 -0.07 12.08 -13.05
C VAL A 84 -1.37 12.62 -12.45
N SER A 85 -1.63 12.35 -11.16
CA SER A 85 -2.79 12.90 -10.43
C SER A 85 -2.81 14.44 -10.44
N LEU A 86 -1.64 15.09 -10.43
CA LEU A 86 -1.52 16.54 -10.56
C LEU A 86 -1.93 17.05 -11.95
N LEU A 87 -1.62 16.30 -13.02
CA LEU A 87 -1.86 16.70 -14.40
C LEU A 87 -3.28 16.35 -14.86
N ASP A 88 -3.77 15.20 -14.46
CA ASP A 88 -5.06 14.68 -14.88
C ASP A 88 -5.79 14.03 -13.70
N PRO A 89 -6.72 14.76 -13.05
CA PRO A 89 -7.51 14.23 -11.97
C PRO A 89 -8.52 13.15 -12.43
N SER A 90 -8.85 13.06 -13.73
CA SER A 90 -9.76 12.03 -14.23
C SER A 90 -9.14 10.63 -14.20
N ILE A 91 -7.83 10.54 -14.47
CA ILE A 91 -7.05 9.28 -14.43
C ILE A 91 -6.59 8.98 -12.99
N SER A 92 -6.65 9.96 -12.08
CA SER A 92 -6.16 9.80 -10.69
C SER A 92 -6.83 8.64 -9.96
N VAL A 93 -8.13 8.41 -10.17
CA VAL A 93 -8.88 7.36 -9.48
C VAL A 93 -8.34 5.97 -9.84
N ASP A 94 -8.18 5.70 -11.14
CA ASP A 94 -7.63 4.42 -11.65
C ASP A 94 -6.21 4.14 -11.13
N ILE A 95 -5.36 5.17 -11.09
CA ILE A 95 -3.98 5.04 -10.62
C ILE A 95 -3.93 4.88 -9.09
N GLU A 96 -4.83 5.52 -8.36
CA GLU A 96 -4.98 5.38 -6.91
C GLU A 96 -5.35 3.93 -6.52
N ILE A 97 -6.22 3.27 -7.28
CA ILE A 97 -6.55 1.84 -7.07
C ILE A 97 -5.32 0.96 -7.36
N LEU A 98 -4.60 1.24 -8.45
CA LEU A 98 -3.39 0.52 -8.80
C LEU A 98 -2.32 0.67 -7.70
N ARG A 99 -2.20 1.86 -7.11
CA ARG A 99 -1.33 2.18 -5.96
C ARG A 99 -1.72 1.38 -4.73
N ASP A 100 -3.00 1.34 -4.39
CA ASP A 100 -3.49 0.60 -3.23
C ASP A 100 -3.27 -0.92 -3.38
N CYS A 101 -3.43 -1.44 -4.60
CA CYS A 101 -3.07 -2.82 -4.94
C CYS A 101 -1.55 -3.04 -4.82
N TYR A 102 -0.73 -2.11 -5.32
CA TYR A 102 0.72 -2.21 -5.25
C TYR A 102 1.22 -2.18 -3.80
N GLU A 103 0.65 -1.35 -2.93
CA GLU A 103 0.99 -1.28 -1.51
C GLU A 103 0.79 -2.64 -0.82
N SER A 104 -0.31 -3.32 -1.16
CA SER A 104 -0.60 -4.65 -0.66
C SER A 104 0.42 -5.70 -1.12
N PHE A 105 0.85 -5.62 -2.38
CA PHE A 105 1.92 -6.44 -2.93
C PHE A 105 3.29 -6.14 -2.29
N ALA A 106 3.58 -4.86 -2.04
CA ALA A 106 4.81 -4.42 -1.39
C ALA A 106 4.90 -4.94 0.05
N MET A 107 3.80 -4.98 0.80
CA MET A 107 3.76 -5.60 2.14
C MET A 107 4.07 -7.10 2.10
N TYR A 108 3.55 -7.83 1.10
CA TYR A 108 3.89 -9.23 0.90
C TYR A 108 5.39 -9.42 0.59
N CYS A 109 5.92 -8.62 -0.34
CA CYS A 109 7.34 -8.62 -0.68
C CYS A 109 8.20 -8.31 0.55
N PHE A 110 7.85 -7.30 1.34
CA PHE A 110 8.54 -6.95 2.56
C PHE A 110 8.56 -8.10 3.58
N GLY A 111 7.42 -8.75 3.81
CA GLY A 111 7.35 -9.90 4.71
C GLY A 111 8.22 -11.07 4.26
N ARG A 112 8.23 -11.38 2.95
CA ARG A 112 9.09 -12.42 2.37
C ARG A 112 10.57 -12.05 2.41
N TYR A 113 10.88 -10.78 2.20
CA TYR A 113 12.23 -10.24 2.31
C TYR A 113 12.77 -10.43 3.74
N LEU A 114 12.01 -10.07 4.78
CA LEU A 114 12.42 -10.28 6.17
C LEU A 114 12.72 -11.77 6.49
N VAL A 115 11.86 -12.67 6.02
CA VAL A 115 12.07 -14.13 6.18
C VAL A 115 13.33 -14.59 5.47
N ALA A 116 13.61 -14.05 4.29
CA ALA A 116 14.79 -14.38 3.53
C ALA A 116 16.07 -13.86 4.22
N CYS A 117 16.06 -12.62 4.74
CA CYS A 117 17.17 -12.05 5.53
C CYS A 117 17.48 -12.85 6.80
N LEU A 118 16.48 -13.49 7.41
CA LEU A 118 16.67 -14.37 8.57
C LEU A 118 17.18 -15.77 8.20
N GLY A 119 17.43 -16.02 6.91
CA GLY A 119 17.96 -17.29 6.41
C GLY A 119 16.91 -18.37 6.19
N GLY A 120 15.65 -17.97 5.93
CA GLY A 120 14.54 -18.85 5.55
C GLY A 120 13.45 -19.00 6.62
N GLU A 121 12.37 -19.69 6.27
CA GLU A 121 11.20 -19.88 7.14
C GLU A 121 11.56 -20.68 8.42
N GLU A 122 12.36 -21.74 8.29
CA GLU A 122 12.77 -22.57 9.43
C GLU A 122 13.64 -21.78 10.44
N ARG A 123 14.66 -21.08 9.95
CA ARG A 123 15.52 -20.24 10.80
C ARG A 123 14.76 -19.07 11.42
N THR A 124 13.80 -18.49 10.69
CA THR A 124 12.91 -17.46 11.23
C THR A 124 12.08 -18.00 12.40
N ILE A 125 11.48 -19.17 12.25
CA ILE A 125 10.69 -19.80 13.31
C ILE A 125 11.57 -20.19 14.50
N GLU A 126 12.77 -20.70 14.26
CA GLU A 126 13.73 -21.01 15.32
C GLU A 126 14.18 -19.75 16.06
N PHE A 127 14.50 -18.68 15.34
CA PHE A 127 14.85 -17.38 15.91
C PHE A 127 13.71 -16.82 16.77
N LEU A 128 12.48 -16.84 16.27
CA LEU A 128 11.29 -16.44 17.04
C LEU A 128 11.10 -17.31 18.29
N LYS A 129 11.26 -18.63 18.19
CA LYS A 129 11.19 -19.54 19.35
C LYS A 129 12.31 -19.27 20.35
N ARG A 130 13.52 -18.95 19.87
CA ARG A 130 14.68 -18.63 20.71
C ARG A 130 14.44 -17.33 21.46
N GLU A 131 13.98 -16.27 20.79
CA GLU A 131 13.69 -15.02 21.49
C GLU A 131 12.51 -15.13 22.44
N GLY A 132 11.45 -15.85 22.07
CA GLY A 132 10.35 -16.17 22.98
C GLY A 132 10.80 -16.95 24.24
N ARG A 133 11.89 -17.73 24.15
CA ARG A 133 12.47 -18.50 25.28
C ARG A 133 13.52 -17.74 26.07
N SER A 134 14.43 -16.99 25.43
CA SER A 134 15.46 -16.17 26.08
C SER A 134 14.82 -15.13 27.01
N SER A 135 13.73 -14.52 26.54
CA SER A 135 12.93 -13.59 27.34
C SER A 135 12.19 -14.24 28.53
N SER A 136 12.12 -15.58 28.59
CA SER A 136 11.54 -16.36 29.69
C SER A 136 12.59 -16.93 30.66
N LYS A 137 13.89 -16.86 30.36
CA LYS A 137 14.99 -17.54 31.09
C LYS A 137 16.06 -16.59 31.64
N ALA A 138 15.69 -15.41 32.11
CA ALA A 138 16.52 -14.68 33.07
C ALA A 138 16.04 -15.01 34.50
N PRO A 139 16.46 -16.14 35.13
CA PRO A 139 16.38 -16.26 36.57
C PRO A 139 17.52 -15.42 37.18
N LEU A 140 17.33 -14.97 38.42
CA LEU A 140 18.32 -14.24 39.26
C LEU A 140 18.22 -12.71 39.27
N LEU A 141 17.02 -12.16 39.44
CA LEU A 141 16.71 -11.23 40.54
C LEU A 141 15.22 -10.86 40.52
N GLU A 142 14.50 -11.46 41.45
CA GLU A 142 13.48 -10.82 42.29
C GLU A 142 12.81 -9.55 41.75
N HIS A 143 11.87 -9.70 40.82
CA HIS A 143 10.52 -9.12 40.86
C HIS A 143 9.74 -9.55 39.62
N SER A 144 8.56 -10.12 39.83
CA SER A 144 7.62 -10.63 38.84
C SER A 144 7.33 -9.65 37.68
N HIS A 145 8.08 -9.75 36.59
CA HIS A 145 7.75 -9.05 35.34
C HIS A 145 7.84 -10.00 34.15
N GLU A 146 6.66 -10.35 33.64
CA GLU A 146 6.41 -11.10 32.40
C GLU A 146 7.16 -10.45 31.21
N ARG A 147 8.38 -10.91 30.94
CA ARG A 147 9.19 -10.44 29.81
C ARG A 147 9.24 -11.43 28.65
N GLY A 148 8.45 -12.51 28.67
CA GLY A 148 8.26 -13.48 27.57
C GLY A 148 7.27 -13.05 26.48
N THR A 149 6.84 -11.80 26.51
CA THR A 149 5.56 -11.40 25.92
C THR A 149 5.69 -10.03 25.29
N ILE A 150 5.34 -9.88 24.00
CA ILE A 150 5.30 -8.56 23.35
C ILE A 150 4.24 -7.74 24.10
N LYS A 151 4.69 -6.70 24.83
CA LYS A 151 3.79 -5.69 25.36
C LYS A 151 3.42 -4.75 24.23
N HIS A 152 2.15 -4.73 23.86
CA HIS A 152 1.67 -3.87 22.80
C HIS A 152 1.80 -2.39 23.24
N PRO A 153 2.13 -1.46 22.33
CA PRO A 153 2.07 -0.04 22.63
C PRO A 153 0.62 0.38 22.97
N PHE A 154 0.48 1.45 23.76
CA PHE A 154 -0.82 2.05 24.07
C PHE A 154 -1.52 2.47 22.77
N PRO A 155 -2.83 2.21 22.56
CA PRO A 155 -3.84 1.67 23.49
C PRO A 155 -4.05 0.15 23.41
N MET A 156 -3.32 -0.54 22.54
CA MET A 156 -3.56 -1.94 22.21
C MET A 156 -3.24 -2.92 23.37
N ASN A 157 -2.46 -2.45 24.35
CA ASN A 157 -2.19 -3.16 25.62
C ASN A 157 -3.45 -3.48 26.45
N TYR A 158 -4.55 -2.72 26.29
CA TYR A 158 -5.79 -2.97 27.05
C TYR A 158 -6.68 -4.03 26.41
N VAL A 159 -6.57 -4.24 25.09
CA VAL A 159 -7.45 -5.11 24.32
C VAL A 159 -6.78 -6.46 24.03
N LEU A 160 -5.48 -6.45 23.73
CA LEU A 160 -4.74 -7.64 23.34
C LEU A 160 -3.94 -8.19 24.52
N LYS A 161 -4.23 -9.43 24.91
CA LYS A 161 -3.33 -10.20 25.78
C LYS A 161 -1.98 -10.31 25.11
N PRO A 162 -0.87 -10.24 25.86
CA PRO A 162 0.44 -10.16 25.25
C PRO A 162 0.78 -11.46 24.50
N TRP A 163 1.35 -11.33 23.30
CA TRP A 163 1.60 -12.45 22.38
C TRP A 163 2.91 -13.19 22.68
N ARG A 164 2.88 -14.52 22.62
CA ARG A 164 4.07 -15.37 22.74
C ARG A 164 4.74 -15.55 21.38
N LEU A 165 6.02 -15.18 21.27
CA LEU A 165 6.83 -15.42 20.08
C LEU A 165 7.02 -16.92 19.84
N GLY A 166 6.72 -17.38 18.63
CA GLY A 166 6.90 -18.77 18.23
C GLY A 166 6.30 -19.05 16.85
N GLN A 167 6.15 -20.33 16.52
CA GLN A 167 5.64 -20.77 15.22
C GLN A 167 4.20 -20.35 14.96
N TRP A 168 3.35 -20.39 15.99
CA TRP A 168 1.96 -19.94 15.88
C TRP A 168 1.88 -18.45 15.55
N PHE A 169 2.68 -17.61 16.22
CA PHE A 169 2.77 -16.18 15.92
C PHE A 169 3.21 -15.94 14.47
N TYR A 170 4.24 -16.65 14.01
CA TYR A 170 4.69 -16.55 12.62
C TYR A 170 3.58 -16.88 11.62
N GLN A 171 2.81 -17.95 11.87
CA GLN A 171 1.66 -18.30 11.05
C GLN A 171 0.58 -17.20 11.07
N VAL A 172 0.27 -16.65 12.24
CA VAL A 172 -0.70 -15.53 12.36
C VAL A 172 -0.24 -14.32 11.57
N VAL A 173 1.06 -13.96 11.62
CA VAL A 173 1.60 -12.87 10.80
C VAL A 173 1.49 -13.17 9.31
N LYS A 174 1.85 -14.38 8.88
CA LYS A 174 1.76 -14.82 7.48
C LYS A 174 0.31 -14.75 6.98
N PHE A 175 -0.64 -15.26 7.75
CA PHE A 175 -2.07 -15.15 7.45
C PHE A 175 -2.54 -13.70 7.47
N GLY A 176 -2.10 -12.89 8.43
CA GLY A 176 -2.47 -11.49 8.57
C GLY A 176 -2.03 -10.65 7.38
N ILE A 177 -0.81 -10.86 6.86
CA ILE A 177 -0.32 -10.16 5.66
C ILE A 177 -1.20 -10.51 4.45
N VAL A 178 -1.54 -11.79 4.26
CA VAL A 178 -2.39 -12.23 3.14
C VAL A 178 -3.82 -11.73 3.32
N GLN A 179 -4.38 -11.78 4.53
CA GLN A 179 -5.71 -11.25 4.83
C GLN A 179 -5.80 -9.76 4.56
N TYR A 180 -4.82 -8.99 5.03
CA TYR A 180 -4.74 -7.56 4.78
C TYR A 180 -4.70 -7.27 3.28
N MET A 181 -3.87 -8.01 2.53
CA MET A 181 -3.75 -7.86 1.09
C MET A 181 -5.09 -8.07 0.38
N LEU A 182 -5.79 -9.17 0.71
CA LEU A 182 -7.10 -9.46 0.13
C LEU A 182 -8.15 -8.42 0.52
N ILE A 183 -8.22 -8.02 1.79
CA ILE A 183 -9.19 -7.03 2.26
C ILE A 183 -8.96 -5.69 1.56
N LYS A 184 -7.71 -5.23 1.48
CA LYS A 184 -7.37 -3.95 0.86
C LYS A 184 -7.69 -3.96 -0.64
N SER A 185 -7.29 -5.01 -1.38
CA SER A 185 -7.63 -5.14 -2.80
C SER A 185 -9.14 -5.24 -3.05
N LEU A 186 -9.88 -6.01 -2.24
CA LEU A 186 -11.34 -6.11 -2.36
C LEU A 186 -12.02 -4.79 -2.03
N THR A 187 -11.55 -4.06 -1.02
CA THR A 187 -12.10 -2.75 -0.65
C THR A 187 -11.91 -1.75 -1.79
N ALA A 188 -10.73 -1.72 -2.42
CA ALA A 188 -10.47 -0.87 -3.58
C ALA A 188 -11.37 -1.22 -4.77
N VAL A 189 -11.50 -2.50 -5.11
CA VAL A 189 -12.40 -2.94 -6.21
C VAL A 189 -13.87 -2.64 -5.89
N LEU A 190 -14.30 -2.82 -4.64
CA LEU A 190 -15.65 -2.49 -4.22
C LEU A 190 -15.92 -0.99 -4.29
N ALA A 191 -14.94 -0.14 -3.95
CA ALA A 191 -15.06 1.31 -4.07
C ALA A 191 -15.35 1.72 -5.53
N VAL A 192 -14.61 1.17 -6.50
CA VAL A 192 -14.84 1.41 -7.94
C VAL A 192 -16.23 0.98 -8.37
N ILE A 193 -16.66 -0.21 -7.94
CA ILE A 193 -17.97 -0.73 -8.31
C ILE A 193 -19.07 0.18 -7.74
N LEU A 194 -18.92 0.63 -6.49
CA LEU A 194 -19.88 1.53 -5.84
C LEU A 194 -19.90 2.93 -6.48
N GLU A 195 -18.76 3.41 -6.95
CA GLU A 195 -18.64 4.65 -7.71
C GLU A 195 -19.31 4.54 -9.09
N ALA A 196 -19.11 3.43 -9.80
CA ALA A 196 -19.78 3.16 -11.07
C ALA A 196 -21.32 3.08 -10.93
N PHE A 197 -21.84 2.69 -9.75
CA PHE A 197 -23.27 2.72 -9.44
C PHE A 197 -23.78 4.08 -8.94
N GLY A 198 -22.93 5.10 -8.84
CA GLY A 198 -23.29 6.44 -8.37
C GLY A 198 -23.65 6.54 -6.88
N VAL A 199 -23.36 5.50 -6.10
CA VAL A 199 -23.65 5.44 -4.65
C VAL A 199 -22.46 5.96 -3.83
N TYR A 200 -21.25 5.91 -4.39
CA TYR A 200 -20.03 6.39 -3.77
C TYR A 200 -19.49 7.61 -4.52
N CYS A 201 -19.35 8.73 -3.81
CA CYS A 201 -18.76 9.96 -4.31
C CYS A 201 -17.41 10.15 -3.62
N GLU A 202 -16.30 10.01 -4.34
CA GLU A 202 -14.98 10.22 -3.76
C GLU A 202 -14.76 11.72 -3.48
N GLY A 203 -14.38 12.05 -2.24
CA GLY A 203 -14.01 13.42 -1.86
C GLY A 203 -15.13 14.38 -1.41
N ASP A 204 -16.41 13.96 -1.35
CA ASP A 204 -17.52 14.81 -0.85
C ASP A 204 -18.24 14.12 0.33
N PHE A 205 -18.11 14.63 1.56
CA PHE A 205 -18.76 14.08 2.77
C PHE A 205 -20.27 14.40 2.82
N LYS A 206 -20.99 14.16 1.73
CA LYS A 206 -22.43 14.33 1.69
C LYS A 206 -23.10 12.99 1.97
N LEU A 207 -23.81 12.91 3.10
CA LEU A 207 -24.62 11.76 3.55
C LEU A 207 -25.77 11.38 2.59
N ARG A 208 -25.90 12.05 1.45
CA ARG A 208 -26.83 11.76 0.35
C ARG A 208 -26.08 11.97 -0.97
N CYS A 209 -25.44 10.93 -1.48
CA CYS A 209 -25.31 10.74 -2.92
C CYS A 209 -26.49 9.85 -3.33
N GLY A 210 -27.56 10.52 -3.79
CA GLY A 210 -28.90 9.97 -4.02
C GLY A 210 -29.94 11.07 -4.09
#